data_AF-A0A2P9H985-F1
#
_entry.id   AF-A0A2P9H985-F1
#
_cell.length_a   1.000
_cell.length_b   1.000
_cell.length_c   1.000
_cell.angle_alpha   90.00
_cell.angle_beta   90.00
_cell.angle_gamma   90.00
#
_symmetry.space_group_name_H-M   'P 1'
#
loop_
_entity.id
_entity.type
_entity.pdbx_description
1 polymer ?
#
loop_
_entity_poly.entity_id
_entity_poly.type
_entity_poly.pdbx_seq_one_letter_code
_entity_poly.pdbx_strand_id
1 'polypeptide(L)'
;MNWLNNPQMKVDHWQVDDYRIFSTETLFERLKKLNINLDKSSFIAYADECESPEDLTEQLVGDRELKAQNEDQVYLLIFELWRRLLSEKPSLSIICNELDQLIYQYDQGKVENSTLLQDQLNQFITLLDENADQGIPPQEVFTGVSTYCANDIETFLYDFISERIEEENEAYALDLLDDFSTYLGTNKWFDLLRARLSSLSNRKIATKQLSQLLEDYLDKQDLEFNLELLSFMTEIGDPYTFKEVLQSTLPLLQTEEDFQDFLFICADYCHRLDQENKEKSIHILIHQRSNKELLHPFNSNDPALKILLQIFE
;
A
#
# COMPACT_ATOMS: atom_id res chain seq x y z
N MET A 1 4.26 18.46 -1.51
CA MET A 1 4.05 18.71 -2.95
C MET A 1 5.41 18.55 -3.62
N ASN A 2 5.59 17.57 -4.51
CA ASN A 2 6.89 17.20 -5.10
C ASN A 2 6.97 17.62 -6.59
N TRP A 3 8.14 17.45 -7.21
CA TRP A 3 8.36 17.83 -8.61
C TRP A 3 7.46 17.05 -9.60
N LEU A 4 7.13 15.79 -9.29
CA LEU A 4 6.21 14.98 -10.11
C LEU A 4 4.82 15.63 -10.21
N ASN A 5 4.31 16.16 -9.10
CA ASN A 5 3.00 16.82 -9.05
C ASN A 5 3.03 18.28 -9.52
N ASN A 6 4.22 18.90 -9.59
CA ASN A 6 4.40 20.25 -10.12
C ASN A 6 5.75 20.40 -10.86
N PRO A 7 5.81 20.04 -12.16
CA PRO A 7 7.05 20.09 -12.95
C PRO A 7 7.62 21.50 -13.15
N GLN A 8 6.86 22.56 -12.84
CA GLN A 8 7.32 23.94 -12.91
C GLN A 8 8.12 24.37 -11.67
N MET A 9 8.25 23.50 -10.66
CA MET A 9 9.07 23.76 -9.49
C MET A 9 10.53 23.96 -9.91
N LYS A 10 11.17 25.02 -9.40
CA LYS A 10 12.59 25.30 -9.69
C LYS A 10 13.46 24.33 -8.89
N VAL A 11 14.01 23.35 -9.58
CA VAL A 11 14.94 22.36 -9.06
C VAL A 11 16.14 22.28 -9.99
N ASP A 12 17.29 21.91 -9.44
CA ASP A 12 18.45 21.62 -10.25
C ASP A 12 18.26 20.26 -10.95
N HIS A 13 18.79 20.11 -12.17
CA HIS A 13 18.62 18.89 -12.96
C HIS A 13 19.05 17.63 -12.20
N TRP A 14 20.16 17.70 -11.45
CA TRP A 14 20.67 16.55 -10.70
C TRP A 14 19.72 16.04 -9.61
N GLN A 15 18.75 16.84 -9.18
CA GLN A 15 17.78 16.47 -8.14
C GLN A 15 16.60 15.65 -8.67
N VAL A 16 16.35 15.69 -9.98
CA VAL A 16 15.18 15.07 -10.62
C VAL A 16 15.52 14.23 -11.85
N ASP A 17 16.79 14.23 -12.26
CA ASP A 17 17.31 13.30 -13.25
C ASP A 17 17.01 11.86 -12.79
N ASP A 18 16.53 11.02 -13.72
CA ASP A 18 16.48 9.58 -13.50
C ASP A 18 17.91 9.01 -13.63
N TYR A 19 18.51 8.62 -12.51
CA TYR A 19 19.86 8.07 -12.53
C TYR A 19 19.93 6.68 -13.17
N ARG A 20 18.79 5.97 -13.27
CA ARG A 20 18.69 4.62 -13.84
C ARG A 20 18.95 4.59 -15.34
N ILE A 21 18.75 5.72 -16.05
CA ILE A 21 18.97 5.82 -17.51
C ILE A 21 20.43 6.09 -17.90
N PHE A 22 21.27 6.57 -16.98
CA PHE A 22 22.67 6.87 -17.31
C PHE A 22 23.49 5.59 -17.45
N SER A 23 24.52 5.58 -18.31
CA SER A 23 25.47 4.46 -18.35
C SER A 23 26.39 4.49 -17.12
N THR A 24 26.96 3.34 -16.75
CA THR A 24 27.91 3.24 -15.62
C THR A 24 29.13 4.15 -15.82
N GLU A 25 29.63 4.28 -17.04
CA GLU A 25 30.73 5.20 -17.38
C GLU A 25 30.34 6.66 -17.17
N THR A 26 29.08 7.01 -17.49
CA THR A 26 28.55 8.37 -17.28
C THR A 26 28.50 8.72 -15.79
N LEU A 27 28.14 7.76 -14.94
CA LEU A 27 28.11 7.95 -13.48
C LEU A 27 29.52 8.20 -12.93
N PHE A 28 30.52 7.40 -13.32
CA PHE A 28 31.91 7.61 -12.92
C PHE A 28 32.48 8.95 -13.45
N GLU A 29 32.17 9.34 -14.69
CA GLU A 29 32.59 10.65 -15.21
C GLU A 29 31.92 11.83 -14.48
N ARG A 30 30.68 11.67 -13.99
CA ARG A 30 30.03 12.67 -13.13
C ARG A 30 30.71 12.75 -11.76
N LEU A 31 31.05 11.62 -11.12
CA LEU A 31 31.82 11.59 -9.88
C LEU A 31 33.20 12.26 -10.03
N LYS A 32 33.87 12.01 -11.15
CA LYS A 32 35.17 12.62 -11.47
C LYS A 32 35.11 14.15 -11.53
N LYS A 33 34.02 14.72 -12.07
CA LYS A 33 33.79 16.18 -12.08
C LYS A 33 33.59 16.75 -10.67
N LEU A 34 33.17 15.93 -9.72
CA LEU A 34 33.06 16.25 -8.29
C LEU A 34 34.36 15.92 -7.53
N ASN A 35 35.46 15.71 -8.25
CA ASN A 35 36.78 15.32 -7.74
C ASN A 35 36.84 13.94 -7.08
N ILE A 36 35.86 13.07 -7.30
CA ILE A 36 35.89 11.68 -6.84
C ILE A 36 36.34 10.79 -8.00
N ASN A 37 37.59 10.35 -7.94
CA ASN A 37 38.20 9.52 -8.97
C ASN A 37 38.03 8.05 -8.62
N LEU A 38 36.96 7.44 -9.11
CA LEU A 38 36.71 6.01 -9.01
C LEU A 38 36.53 5.40 -10.39
N ASP A 39 36.89 4.14 -10.49
CA ASP A 39 36.53 3.22 -11.56
C ASP A 39 35.81 2.01 -10.96
N LYS A 40 35.35 1.07 -11.81
CA LYS A 40 34.61 -0.11 -11.32
C LYS A 40 35.41 -0.92 -10.29
N SER A 41 36.71 -1.12 -10.51
CA SER A 41 37.54 -1.95 -9.65
C SER A 41 37.80 -1.29 -8.30
N SER A 42 38.14 0.00 -8.30
CA SER A 42 38.33 0.77 -7.08
C SER A 42 37.03 0.96 -6.31
N PHE A 43 35.89 1.18 -6.99
CA PHE A 43 34.58 1.28 -6.34
C PHE A 43 34.26 0.02 -5.53
N ILE A 44 34.39 -1.16 -6.15
CA ILE A 44 34.14 -2.45 -5.46
C ILE A 44 35.10 -2.60 -4.28
N ALA A 45 36.39 -2.30 -4.46
CA ALA A 45 37.38 -2.41 -3.39
C ALA A 45 37.11 -1.50 -2.19
N TYR A 46 36.57 -0.29 -2.40
CA TYR A 46 36.14 0.58 -1.29
C TYR A 46 34.84 0.10 -0.65
N ALA A 47 33.90 -0.38 -1.47
CA ALA A 47 32.61 -0.84 -1.00
C ALA A 47 32.69 -2.12 -0.15
N ASP A 48 33.71 -2.96 -0.34
CA ASP A 48 33.94 -4.17 0.48
C ASP A 48 34.08 -3.84 1.98
N GLU A 49 34.55 -2.63 2.32
CA GLU A 49 34.73 -2.16 3.70
C GLU A 49 33.51 -1.36 4.23
N CYS A 50 32.45 -1.23 3.42
CA CYS A 50 31.24 -0.47 3.75
C CYS A 50 30.02 -1.39 3.77
N GLU A 51 29.00 -1.05 4.56
CA GLU A 51 27.73 -1.80 4.58
C GLU A 51 26.65 -1.16 3.69
N SER A 52 26.83 0.11 3.33
CA SER A 52 25.81 0.87 2.61
C SER A 52 26.41 1.95 1.68
N PRO A 53 25.63 2.43 0.68
CA PRO A 53 26.04 3.58 -0.13
C PRO A 53 26.22 4.85 0.70
N GLU A 54 25.51 4.99 1.81
CA GLU A 54 25.67 6.07 2.78
C GLU A 54 27.08 6.04 3.42
N ASP A 55 27.49 4.89 3.95
CA ASP A 55 28.81 4.72 4.57
C ASP A 55 29.95 5.00 3.56
N LEU A 56 29.81 4.48 2.34
CA LEU A 56 30.81 4.70 1.29
C LEU A 56 30.89 6.18 0.89
N THR A 57 29.75 6.85 0.83
CA THR A 57 29.71 8.29 0.57
C THR A 57 30.44 9.05 1.67
N GLU A 58 30.14 8.76 2.94
CA GLU A 58 30.81 9.38 4.09
C GLU A 58 32.32 9.12 4.08
N GLN A 59 32.76 7.90 3.78
CA GLN A 59 34.19 7.58 3.69
C GLN A 59 34.90 8.36 2.58
N LEU A 60 34.25 8.57 1.43
CA LEU A 60 34.84 9.26 0.29
C LEU A 60 34.84 10.79 0.45
N VAL A 61 33.87 11.32 1.19
CA VAL A 61 33.61 12.75 1.35
C VAL A 61 34.14 13.30 2.68
N GLY A 62 34.20 12.52 3.76
CA GLY A 62 34.33 13.01 5.14
C GLY A 62 35.55 13.89 5.43
N ASP A 63 36.66 13.71 4.72
CA ASP A 63 37.86 14.55 4.85
C ASP A 63 37.87 15.77 3.89
N ARG A 64 36.81 15.93 3.09
CA ARG A 64 36.71 16.95 2.04
C ARG A 64 35.73 18.03 2.48
N GLU A 65 36.16 19.29 2.42
CA GLU A 65 35.26 20.44 2.61
C GLU A 65 34.41 20.66 1.34
N LEU A 66 33.52 19.72 1.02
CA LEU A 66 32.53 19.88 -0.03
C LEU A 66 31.36 20.75 0.46
N LYS A 67 30.65 21.36 -0.49
CA LYS A 67 29.35 21.98 -0.18
C LYS A 67 28.31 20.87 -0.09
N ALA A 68 27.35 20.97 0.84
CA ALA A 68 26.27 20.00 1.01
C ALA A 68 25.63 19.53 -0.32
N GLN A 69 25.32 20.45 -1.24
CA GLN A 69 24.76 20.08 -2.56
C GLN A 69 25.64 19.14 -3.39
N ASN A 70 26.98 19.30 -3.29
CA ASN A 70 27.90 18.39 -3.98
C ASN A 70 27.96 17.04 -3.28
N GLU A 71 27.84 17.01 -1.95
CA GLU A 71 27.79 15.77 -1.16
C GLU A 71 26.54 14.97 -1.50
N ASP A 72 25.37 15.63 -1.56
CA ASP A 72 24.11 15.02 -1.99
C ASP A 72 24.21 14.46 -3.41
N GLN A 73 24.84 15.19 -4.34
CA GLN A 73 25.04 14.72 -5.70
C GLN A 73 25.99 13.52 -5.77
N VAL A 74 27.05 13.51 -4.95
CA VAL A 74 27.94 12.35 -4.82
C VAL A 74 27.15 11.15 -4.29
N TYR A 75 26.37 11.33 -3.24
CA TYR A 75 25.54 10.27 -2.66
C TYR A 75 24.64 9.63 -3.72
N LEU A 76 23.89 10.42 -4.50
CA LEU A 76 23.01 9.88 -5.54
C LEU A 76 23.76 9.06 -6.61
N LEU A 77 24.97 9.48 -6.96
CA LEU A 77 25.83 8.76 -7.91
C LEU A 77 26.38 7.45 -7.29
N ILE A 78 26.81 7.49 -6.03
CA ILE A 78 27.28 6.33 -5.27
C ILE A 78 26.14 5.32 -5.12
N PHE A 79 24.96 5.78 -4.72
CA PHE A 79 23.75 4.97 -4.55
C PHE A 79 23.41 4.20 -5.82
N GLU A 80 23.37 4.89 -6.96
CA GLU A 80 23.09 4.25 -8.25
C GLU A 80 24.19 3.26 -8.68
N LEU A 81 25.46 3.56 -8.39
CA LEU A 81 26.56 2.63 -8.67
C LEU A 81 26.50 1.40 -7.77
N TRP A 82 26.16 1.57 -6.48
CA TRP A 82 25.97 0.49 -5.52
C TRP A 82 24.88 -0.46 -6.01
N ARG A 83 23.71 0.08 -6.33
CA ARG A 83 22.55 -0.63 -6.89
C ARG A 83 22.91 -1.54 -8.08
N ARG A 84 23.81 -1.07 -8.95
CA ARG A 84 24.21 -1.79 -10.18
C ARG A 84 25.34 -2.79 -9.98
N LEU A 85 26.31 -2.45 -9.14
CA LEU A 85 27.58 -3.17 -9.05
C LEU A 85 27.63 -4.14 -7.87
N LEU A 86 26.75 -3.97 -6.89
CA LEU A 86 26.70 -4.72 -5.64
C LEU A 86 25.30 -5.31 -5.41
N SER A 87 24.70 -5.88 -6.45
CA SER A 87 23.36 -6.50 -6.40
C SER A 87 23.24 -7.63 -5.37
N GLU A 88 24.36 -8.27 -5.03
CA GLU A 88 24.42 -9.35 -4.03
C GLU A 88 24.52 -8.84 -2.58
N LYS A 89 24.68 -7.52 -2.39
CA LYS A 89 24.76 -6.85 -1.08
C LYS A 89 23.87 -5.59 -1.06
N PRO A 90 22.54 -5.74 -1.20
CA PRO A 90 21.64 -4.59 -1.14
C PRO A 90 21.54 -4.09 0.31
N SER A 91 21.74 -2.79 0.51
CA SER A 91 21.47 -2.13 1.79
C SER A 91 19.96 -1.91 1.98
N LEU A 92 19.55 -1.59 3.21
CA LEU A 92 18.19 -1.15 3.54
C LEU A 92 17.66 -0.09 2.54
N SER A 93 18.46 0.96 2.30
CA SER A 93 18.06 2.05 1.41
C SER A 93 17.88 1.61 -0.06
N ILE A 94 18.67 0.64 -0.53
CA ILE A 94 18.51 0.04 -1.85
C ILE A 94 17.23 -0.79 -1.92
N ILE A 95 16.97 -1.64 -0.92
CA ILE A 95 15.77 -2.49 -0.87
C ILE A 95 14.50 -1.63 -0.86
N CYS A 96 14.44 -0.61 -0.01
CA CYS A 96 13.32 0.32 0.08
C CYS A 96 13.12 1.08 -1.23
N ASN A 97 14.19 1.61 -1.84
CA ASN A 97 14.09 2.35 -3.10
C ASN A 97 13.58 1.49 -4.26
N GLU A 98 14.03 0.23 -4.36
CA GLU A 98 13.56 -0.68 -5.40
C GLU A 98 12.09 -1.08 -5.18
N LEU A 99 11.69 -1.33 -3.94
CA LEU A 99 10.30 -1.61 -3.61
C LEU A 99 9.40 -0.42 -3.97
N ASP A 100 9.76 0.79 -3.56
CA ASP A 100 9.01 2.00 -3.87
C ASP A 100 8.86 2.23 -5.37
N GLN A 101 9.94 1.99 -6.13
CA GLN A 101 9.91 2.17 -7.57
C GLN A 101 9.00 1.15 -8.25
N LEU A 102 8.96 -0.09 -7.76
CA LEU A 102 8.09 -1.15 -8.29
C LEU A 102 6.63 -0.88 -7.92
N ILE A 103 6.33 -0.44 -6.69
CA ILE A 103 5.00 0.01 -6.27
C ILE A 103 4.51 1.14 -7.21
N TYR A 104 5.33 2.17 -7.40
CA TYR A 104 4.98 3.28 -8.28
C TYR A 104 4.72 2.85 -9.74
N GLN A 105 5.46 1.86 -10.25
CA GLN A 105 5.21 1.31 -11.58
C GLN A 105 3.93 0.47 -11.62
N TYR A 106 3.65 -0.25 -10.53
CA TYR A 106 2.47 -1.09 -10.37
C TYR A 106 1.20 -0.23 -10.42
N ASP A 107 1.15 0.82 -9.60
CA ASP A 107 0.00 1.76 -9.52
C ASP A 107 -0.27 2.47 -10.85
N GLN A 108 0.75 2.60 -11.71
CA GLN A 108 0.61 3.17 -13.05
C GLN A 108 0.23 2.16 -14.14
N GLY A 109 -0.01 0.90 -13.77
CA GLY A 109 -0.27 -0.19 -14.71
C GLY A 109 0.90 -0.47 -15.66
N LYS A 110 2.13 -0.16 -15.23
CA LYS A 110 3.36 -0.33 -16.05
C LYS A 110 4.13 -1.60 -15.72
N VAL A 111 3.76 -2.31 -14.65
CA VAL A 111 4.35 -3.60 -14.32
C VAL A 111 3.69 -4.67 -15.18
N GLU A 112 4.39 -5.11 -16.22
CA GLU A 112 3.91 -6.21 -17.10
C GLU A 112 4.00 -7.58 -16.42
N ASN A 113 4.88 -7.74 -15.42
CA ASN A 113 5.09 -8.98 -14.70
C ASN A 113 5.21 -8.73 -13.19
N SER A 114 4.27 -9.29 -12.42
CA SER A 114 4.25 -9.19 -10.96
C SER A 114 5.44 -9.86 -10.29
N THR A 115 6.15 -10.81 -10.94
CA THR A 115 7.25 -11.57 -10.33
C THR A 115 8.33 -10.67 -9.73
N LEU A 116 8.69 -9.55 -10.38
CA LEU A 116 9.71 -8.63 -9.85
C LEU A 116 9.27 -8.00 -8.53
N LEU A 117 8.00 -7.64 -8.41
CA LEU A 117 7.42 -7.10 -7.19
C LEU A 117 7.35 -8.18 -6.10
N GLN A 118 7.00 -9.41 -6.46
CA GLN A 118 7.00 -10.55 -5.52
C GLN A 118 8.41 -10.83 -4.99
N ASP A 119 9.41 -10.86 -5.86
CA ASP A 119 10.82 -11.04 -5.48
C ASP A 119 11.28 -9.90 -4.55
N GLN A 120 10.87 -8.66 -4.83
CA GLN A 120 11.22 -7.52 -3.99
C GLN A 120 10.53 -7.55 -2.62
N LEU A 121 9.27 -7.99 -2.55
CA LEU A 121 8.58 -8.21 -1.28
C LEU A 121 9.25 -9.32 -0.46
N ASN A 122 9.73 -10.39 -1.10
CA ASN A 122 10.49 -11.44 -0.41
C ASN A 122 11.82 -10.91 0.14
N GLN A 123 12.53 -10.06 -0.61
CA GLN A 123 13.72 -9.38 -0.09
C GLN A 123 13.39 -8.46 1.09
N PHE A 124 12.26 -7.75 1.02
CA PHE A 124 11.79 -6.92 2.11
C PHE A 124 11.49 -7.75 3.36
N ILE A 125 10.80 -8.88 3.24
CA ILE A 125 10.55 -9.82 4.35
C ILE A 125 11.87 -10.33 4.94
N THR A 126 12.83 -10.73 4.09
CA THR A 126 14.15 -11.19 4.55
C THR A 126 14.85 -10.12 5.39
N LEU A 127 14.82 -8.86 4.95
CA LEU A 127 15.35 -7.74 5.71
C LEU A 127 14.64 -7.56 7.07
N LEU A 128 13.31 -7.73 7.11
CA LEU A 128 12.57 -7.67 8.38
C LEU A 128 12.98 -8.81 9.32
N ASP A 129 13.09 -10.04 8.80
CA ASP A 129 13.49 -11.23 9.57
C ASP A 129 14.89 -11.05 10.16
N GLU A 130 15.86 -10.57 9.38
CA GLU A 130 17.23 -10.32 9.84
C GLU A 130 17.31 -9.33 11.00
N ASN A 131 16.43 -8.31 11.01
CA ASN A 131 16.36 -7.33 12.09
C ASN A 131 15.59 -7.88 13.30
N ALA A 132 14.54 -8.67 13.09
CA ALA A 132 13.80 -9.34 14.15
C ALA A 132 14.67 -10.37 14.89
N ASP A 133 15.51 -11.10 14.16
CA ASP A 133 16.47 -12.08 14.69
C ASP A 133 17.54 -11.44 15.60
N GLN A 134 17.79 -10.13 15.45
CA GLN A 134 18.64 -9.36 16.35
C GLN A 134 17.94 -9.01 17.68
N GLY A 135 16.69 -9.44 17.87
CA GLY A 135 15.91 -9.28 19.09
C GLY A 135 15.03 -8.04 19.12
N ILE A 136 14.86 -7.34 17.99
CA ILE A 136 13.94 -6.22 17.85
C ILE A 136 12.52 -6.78 17.66
N PRO A 137 11.49 -6.27 18.36
CA PRO A 137 10.12 -6.72 18.15
C PRO A 137 9.67 -6.55 16.69
N PRO A 138 9.07 -7.58 16.05
CA PRO A 138 8.72 -7.55 14.62
C PRO A 138 7.91 -6.32 14.19
N GLN A 139 6.93 -5.89 15.00
CA GLN A 139 6.12 -4.70 14.69
C GLN A 139 6.96 -3.40 14.71
N GLU A 140 7.94 -3.32 15.60
CA GLU A 140 8.87 -2.19 15.66
C GLU A 140 9.84 -2.22 14.46
N VAL A 141 10.28 -3.41 14.04
CA VAL A 141 11.09 -3.57 12.82
C VAL A 141 10.31 -3.09 11.59
N PHE A 142 9.09 -3.57 11.39
CA PHE A 142 8.26 -3.18 10.25
C PHE A 142 8.03 -1.67 10.22
N THR A 143 7.65 -1.09 11.37
CA THR A 143 7.45 0.35 11.49
C THR A 143 8.74 1.12 11.17
N GLY A 144 9.86 0.70 11.74
CA GLY A 144 11.16 1.36 11.56
C GLY A 144 11.66 1.30 10.13
N VAL A 145 11.63 0.12 9.50
CA VAL A 145 12.05 -0.09 8.11
C VAL A 145 11.12 0.66 7.15
N SER A 146 9.80 0.62 7.38
CA SER A 146 8.83 1.31 6.51
C SER A 146 9.01 2.83 6.50
N THR A 147 9.63 3.43 7.52
CA THR A 147 9.96 4.87 7.48
C THR A 147 10.99 5.27 6.42
N TYR A 148 11.74 4.30 5.90
CA TYR A 148 12.69 4.51 4.79
C TYR A 148 12.04 4.33 3.41
N CYS A 149 10.80 3.85 3.36
CA CYS A 149 10.01 3.78 2.14
C CYS A 149 9.27 5.11 1.92
N ALA A 150 9.10 5.48 0.66
CA ALA A 150 8.30 6.63 0.24
C ALA A 150 6.80 6.31 0.18
N ASN A 151 6.45 5.05 -0.13
CA ASN A 151 5.07 4.58 -0.12
C ASN A 151 4.65 4.06 1.25
N ASP A 152 3.34 4.13 1.53
CA ASP A 152 2.74 3.45 2.67
C ASP A 152 2.67 1.95 2.37
N ILE A 153 3.62 1.20 2.92
CA ILE A 153 3.75 -0.24 2.66
C ILE A 153 2.55 -1.01 3.21
N GLU A 154 1.96 -0.59 4.33
CA GLU A 154 0.81 -1.29 4.91
C GLU A 154 -0.42 -1.15 4.01
N THR A 155 -0.73 0.08 3.57
CA THR A 155 -1.83 0.32 2.64
C THR A 155 -1.60 -0.40 1.31
N PHE A 156 -0.38 -0.29 0.75
CA PHE A 156 -0.03 -1.00 -0.48
C PHE A 156 -0.22 -2.52 -0.35
N LEU A 157 0.24 -3.13 0.75
CA LEU A 157 0.08 -4.56 0.97
C LEU A 157 -1.39 -4.96 1.05
N TYR A 158 -2.25 -4.17 1.70
CA TYR A 158 -3.68 -4.43 1.75
C TYR A 158 -4.29 -4.46 0.35
N ASP A 159 -4.07 -3.39 -0.43
CA ASP A 159 -4.61 -3.24 -1.79
C ASP A 159 -4.09 -4.36 -2.69
N PHE A 160 -2.77 -4.59 -2.67
CA PHE A 160 -2.13 -5.60 -3.49
C PHE A 160 -2.66 -7.01 -3.18
N ILE A 161 -2.79 -7.37 -1.90
CA ILE A 161 -3.34 -8.68 -1.50
C ILE A 161 -4.82 -8.78 -1.90
N SER A 162 -5.61 -7.72 -1.73
CA SER A 162 -7.02 -7.72 -2.17
C SER A 162 -7.12 -8.01 -3.66
N GLU A 163 -6.33 -7.34 -4.49
CA GLU A 163 -6.27 -7.60 -5.94
C GLU A 163 -5.79 -9.02 -6.26
N ARG A 164 -4.82 -9.57 -5.52
CA ARG A 164 -4.40 -10.98 -5.71
C ARG A 164 -5.53 -11.97 -5.42
N ILE A 165 -6.41 -11.68 -4.45
CA ILE A 165 -7.59 -12.49 -4.15
C ILE A 165 -8.60 -12.40 -5.30
N GLU A 166 -8.85 -11.19 -5.83
CA GLU A 166 -9.76 -10.96 -6.96
C GLU A 166 -9.29 -11.62 -8.26
N GLU A 167 -7.98 -11.67 -8.49
CA GLU A 167 -7.36 -12.35 -9.63
C GLU A 167 -7.27 -13.88 -9.47
N GLU A 168 -7.93 -14.46 -8.47
CA GLU A 168 -7.90 -15.90 -8.15
C GLU A 168 -6.50 -16.46 -7.85
N ASN A 169 -5.54 -15.61 -7.47
CA ASN A 169 -4.20 -16.03 -7.03
C ASN A 169 -4.16 -16.28 -5.51
N GLU A 170 -5.05 -17.16 -5.07
CA GLU A 170 -5.33 -17.45 -3.65
C GLU A 170 -4.09 -17.91 -2.87
N ALA A 171 -3.25 -18.75 -3.50
CA ALA A 171 -2.07 -19.31 -2.85
C ALA A 171 -1.07 -18.20 -2.49
N TYR A 172 -0.79 -17.29 -3.42
CA TYR A 172 0.15 -16.21 -3.17
C TYR A 172 -0.42 -15.17 -2.20
N ALA A 173 -1.72 -14.88 -2.27
CA ALA A 173 -2.38 -14.02 -1.28
C ALA A 173 -2.28 -14.61 0.15
N LEU A 174 -2.42 -15.93 0.29
CA LEU A 174 -2.24 -16.61 1.57
C LEU A 174 -0.81 -16.47 2.10
N ASP A 175 0.18 -16.75 1.24
CA ASP A 175 1.59 -16.66 1.59
C ASP A 175 1.93 -15.25 2.11
N LEU A 176 1.51 -14.20 1.40
CA LEU A 176 1.69 -12.81 1.84
C LEU A 176 1.02 -12.52 3.19
N LEU A 177 -0.23 -12.95 3.39
CA LEU A 177 -0.93 -12.75 4.66
C LEU A 177 -0.19 -13.42 5.81
N ASP A 178 0.36 -14.62 5.60
CA ASP A 178 1.09 -15.37 6.61
C ASP A 178 2.48 -14.79 6.88
N ASP A 179 3.23 -14.42 5.85
CA ASP A 179 4.56 -13.82 5.97
C ASP A 179 4.50 -12.49 6.74
N PHE A 180 3.52 -11.64 6.45
CA PHE A 180 3.38 -10.33 7.13
C PHE A 180 2.61 -10.37 8.45
N SER A 181 2.02 -11.52 8.82
CA SER A 181 1.16 -11.63 10.02
C SER A 181 1.84 -11.20 11.31
N THR A 182 3.11 -11.55 11.48
CA THR A 182 3.89 -11.24 12.67
C THR A 182 4.28 -9.76 12.72
N TYR A 183 4.49 -9.15 11.55
CA TYR A 183 4.94 -7.78 11.38
C TYR A 183 3.82 -6.75 11.55
N LEU A 184 2.63 -7.06 11.03
CA LEU A 184 1.47 -6.18 11.11
C LEU A 184 0.66 -6.39 12.40
N GLY A 185 0.90 -7.49 13.12
CA GLY A 185 0.22 -7.80 14.37
C GLY A 185 -1.29 -7.96 14.20
N THR A 186 -2.05 -7.53 15.21
CA THR A 186 -3.53 -7.55 15.13
C THR A 186 -4.01 -6.38 14.28
N ASN A 187 -4.22 -6.66 12.99
CA ASN A 187 -4.68 -5.70 12.01
C ASN A 187 -6.01 -6.14 11.40
N LYS A 188 -7.06 -5.38 11.71
CA LYS A 188 -8.45 -5.66 11.28
C LYS A 188 -8.59 -5.77 9.76
N TRP A 189 -7.79 -5.02 9.01
CA TRP A 189 -7.83 -5.02 7.55
C TRP A 189 -7.30 -6.33 6.99
N PHE A 190 -6.19 -6.81 7.56
CA PHE A 190 -5.61 -8.11 7.20
C PHE A 190 -6.46 -9.28 7.70
N ASP A 191 -7.10 -9.14 8.85
CA ASP A 191 -8.10 -10.11 9.34
C ASP A 191 -9.31 -10.20 8.38
N LEU A 192 -9.75 -9.08 7.81
CA LEU A 192 -10.79 -9.04 6.78
C LEU A 192 -10.35 -9.73 5.49
N LEU A 193 -9.13 -9.48 5.02
CA LEU A 193 -8.55 -10.18 3.86
C LEU A 193 -8.47 -11.69 4.08
N ARG A 194 -8.07 -12.14 5.28
CA ARG A 194 -8.07 -13.56 5.65
C ARG A 194 -9.47 -14.17 5.60
N ALA A 195 -10.49 -13.40 6.03
CA ALA A 195 -11.87 -13.84 5.95
C ALA A 195 -12.37 -13.92 4.50
N ARG A 196 -12.02 -12.94 3.64
CA ARG A 196 -12.29 -12.94 2.20
C ARG A 196 -11.69 -14.16 1.53
N LEU A 197 -10.39 -14.40 1.72
CA LEU A 197 -9.71 -15.57 1.14
C LEU A 197 -10.33 -16.89 1.61
N SER A 198 -10.75 -16.97 2.89
CA SER A 198 -11.44 -18.13 3.42
C SER A 198 -12.84 -18.33 2.83
N SER A 199 -13.49 -17.27 2.31
CA SER A 199 -14.83 -17.36 1.72
C SER A 199 -14.83 -18.17 0.43
N LEU A 200 -13.73 -18.08 -0.34
CA LEU A 200 -13.54 -18.76 -1.62
C LEU A 200 -13.48 -20.28 -1.47
N SER A 201 -12.86 -20.76 -0.38
CA SER A 201 -12.65 -22.19 -0.14
C SER A 201 -13.59 -22.79 0.92
N ASN A 202 -13.95 -22.04 1.95
CA ASN A 202 -14.73 -22.53 3.09
C ASN A 202 -15.62 -21.46 3.74
N ARG A 203 -16.83 -21.31 3.21
CA ARG A 203 -17.86 -20.39 3.73
C ARG A 203 -18.10 -20.49 5.24
N LYS A 204 -18.02 -21.67 5.85
CA LYS A 204 -18.25 -21.83 7.29
C LYS A 204 -17.14 -21.17 8.13
N ILE A 205 -15.88 -21.28 7.69
CA ILE A 205 -14.75 -20.63 8.33
C ILE A 205 -14.86 -19.12 8.14
N ALA A 206 -15.14 -18.67 6.92
CA ALA A 206 -15.32 -17.25 6.62
C ALA A 206 -16.44 -16.60 7.45
N THR A 207 -17.60 -17.25 7.59
CA THR A 207 -18.68 -16.76 8.46
C THR A 207 -18.26 -16.68 9.92
N LYS A 208 -17.47 -17.64 10.43
CA LYS A 208 -16.95 -17.57 11.80
C LYS A 208 -15.99 -16.38 11.97
N GLN A 209 -15.10 -16.16 11.01
CA GLN A 209 -14.18 -15.02 11.03
C GLN A 209 -14.92 -13.69 10.92
N LEU A 210 -15.94 -13.59 10.05
CA LEU A 210 -16.81 -12.42 9.97
C LEU A 210 -17.49 -12.14 11.32
N SER A 211 -18.05 -13.15 11.99
CA SER A 211 -18.64 -12.95 13.33
C SER A 211 -17.62 -12.41 14.34
N GLN A 212 -16.39 -12.90 14.31
CA GLN A 212 -15.31 -12.41 15.18
C GLN A 212 -14.95 -10.94 14.86
N LEU A 213 -14.82 -10.60 13.58
CA LEU A 213 -14.58 -9.22 13.14
C LEU A 213 -15.66 -8.25 13.61
N LEU A 214 -16.93 -8.67 13.52
CA LEU A 214 -18.05 -7.86 14.01
C LEU A 214 -17.98 -7.68 15.53
N GLU A 215 -17.70 -8.73 16.29
CA GLU A 215 -17.55 -8.65 17.75
C GLU A 215 -16.40 -7.71 18.17
N ASP A 216 -15.27 -7.76 17.46
CA ASP A 216 -14.06 -7.04 17.84
C ASP A 216 -14.04 -5.57 17.38
N TYR A 217 -14.78 -5.22 16.32
CA TYR A 217 -14.61 -3.93 15.63
C TYR A 217 -15.90 -3.13 15.37
N LEU A 218 -17.10 -3.72 15.38
CA LEU A 218 -18.33 -2.99 15.02
C LEU A 218 -18.61 -1.80 15.95
N ASP A 219 -18.36 -1.96 17.25
CA ASP A 219 -18.55 -0.92 18.27
C ASP A 219 -17.52 0.22 18.20
N LYS A 220 -16.46 0.08 17.39
CA LYS A 220 -15.41 1.10 17.24
C LYS A 220 -15.83 2.27 16.35
N GLN A 221 -17.02 2.21 15.72
CA GLN A 221 -17.60 3.29 14.91
C GLN A 221 -16.69 3.77 13.78
N ASP A 222 -16.00 2.84 13.13
CA ASP A 222 -15.15 3.11 11.98
C ASP A 222 -15.95 2.95 10.69
N LEU A 223 -16.23 4.07 10.01
CA LEU A 223 -17.06 4.08 8.81
C LEU A 223 -16.46 3.24 7.68
N GLU A 224 -15.18 3.46 7.37
CA GLU A 224 -14.48 2.82 6.25
C GLU A 224 -14.48 1.30 6.44
N PHE A 225 -14.13 0.83 7.64
CA PHE A 225 -14.14 -0.59 7.95
C PHE A 225 -15.55 -1.19 7.91
N ASN A 226 -16.56 -0.46 8.37
CA ASN A 226 -17.94 -0.93 8.32
C ASN A 226 -18.48 -1.01 6.88
N LEU A 227 -18.07 -0.10 5.98
CA LEU A 227 -18.38 -0.19 4.55
C LEU A 227 -17.73 -1.43 3.92
N GLU A 228 -16.47 -1.69 4.24
CA GLU A 228 -15.71 -2.85 3.75
C GLU A 228 -16.27 -4.19 4.26
N LEU A 229 -16.76 -4.22 5.51
CA LEU A 229 -17.53 -5.35 6.05
C LEU A 229 -18.84 -5.56 5.28
N LEU A 230 -19.62 -4.50 5.05
CA LEU A 230 -20.87 -4.60 4.29
C LEU A 230 -20.64 -5.09 2.86
N SER A 231 -19.59 -4.58 2.21
CA SER A 231 -19.16 -5.03 0.88
C SER A 231 -18.85 -6.54 0.89
N PHE A 232 -18.07 -7.00 1.86
CA PHE A 232 -17.77 -8.44 2.01
C PHE A 232 -19.05 -9.28 2.28
N MET A 233 -20.02 -8.73 3.01
CA MET A 233 -21.28 -9.39 3.31
C MET A 233 -22.24 -9.47 2.10
N THR A 234 -21.88 -8.91 0.94
CA THR A 234 -22.59 -9.21 -0.32
C THR A 234 -22.34 -10.64 -0.80
N GLU A 235 -21.23 -11.25 -0.37
CA GLU A 235 -20.82 -12.61 -0.77
C GLU A 235 -21.16 -13.65 0.31
N ILE A 236 -21.03 -13.24 1.57
CA ILE A 236 -21.24 -14.09 2.75
C ILE A 236 -22.14 -13.42 3.80
N GLY A 237 -22.46 -14.16 4.86
CA GLY A 237 -23.32 -13.66 5.92
C GLY A 237 -24.81 -13.84 5.61
N ASP A 238 -25.63 -13.40 6.54
CA ASP A 238 -27.08 -13.56 6.50
C ASP A 238 -27.80 -12.20 6.59
N PRO A 239 -29.08 -12.12 6.16
CA PRO A 239 -29.82 -10.87 6.11
C PRO A 239 -29.98 -10.15 7.45
N TYR A 240 -30.00 -10.88 8.57
CA TYR A 240 -30.14 -10.26 9.88
C TYR A 240 -28.85 -9.52 10.24
N THR A 241 -27.70 -10.20 10.12
CA THR A 241 -26.39 -9.61 10.40
C THR A 241 -26.12 -8.44 9.46
N PHE A 242 -26.45 -8.55 8.16
CA PHE A 242 -26.26 -7.44 7.21
C PHE A 242 -27.04 -6.20 7.63
N LYS A 243 -28.30 -6.38 8.04
CA LYS A 243 -29.14 -5.29 8.53
C LYS A 243 -28.60 -4.65 9.80
N GLU A 244 -28.03 -5.43 10.72
CA GLU A 244 -27.41 -4.93 11.95
C GLU A 244 -26.20 -4.03 11.66
N VAL A 245 -25.30 -4.47 10.79
CA VAL A 245 -24.14 -3.67 10.36
C VAL A 245 -24.62 -2.43 9.62
N LEU A 246 -25.56 -2.57 8.69
CA LEU A 246 -26.17 -1.47 7.94
C LEU A 246 -26.67 -0.38 8.90
N GLN A 247 -27.45 -0.76 9.92
CA GLN A 247 -27.98 0.17 10.92
C GLN A 247 -26.89 0.83 11.77
N SER A 248 -25.79 0.13 12.03
CA SER A 248 -24.65 0.61 12.80
C SER A 248 -23.76 1.58 11.99
N THR A 249 -23.73 1.42 10.67
CA THR A 249 -22.98 2.29 9.74
C THR A 249 -23.69 3.62 9.48
N LEU A 250 -25.03 3.63 9.44
CA LEU A 250 -25.81 4.82 9.08
C LEU A 250 -25.48 6.11 9.86
N PRO A 251 -25.29 6.08 11.19
CA PRO A 251 -24.93 7.28 11.95
C PRO A 251 -23.53 7.83 11.64
N LEU A 252 -22.68 7.03 10.99
CA LEU A 252 -21.29 7.37 10.70
C LEU A 252 -21.11 8.13 9.38
N LEU A 253 -22.12 8.13 8.51
CA LEU A 253 -22.08 8.81 7.21
C LEU A 253 -21.95 10.33 7.38
N GLN A 254 -20.87 10.90 6.85
CA GLN A 254 -20.52 12.32 7.01
C GLN A 254 -20.67 13.11 5.72
N THR A 255 -20.38 12.50 4.58
CA THR A 255 -20.35 13.14 3.26
C THR A 255 -21.33 12.52 2.27
N GLU A 256 -21.62 13.24 1.19
CA GLU A 256 -22.44 12.74 0.10
C GLU A 256 -21.81 11.52 -0.57
N GLU A 257 -20.49 11.48 -0.67
CA GLU A 257 -19.69 10.32 -1.13
C GLU A 257 -19.99 9.08 -0.28
N ASP A 258 -19.83 9.18 1.04
CA ASP A 258 -20.08 8.06 1.97
C ASP A 258 -21.47 7.43 1.75
N PHE A 259 -22.49 8.27 1.56
CA PHE A 259 -23.86 7.78 1.36
C PHE A 259 -24.07 7.20 -0.04
N GLN A 260 -23.38 7.70 -1.07
CA GLN A 260 -23.43 7.09 -2.39
C GLN A 260 -22.76 5.72 -2.38
N ASP A 261 -21.57 5.58 -1.78
CA ASP A 261 -20.86 4.30 -1.64
C ASP A 261 -21.71 3.29 -0.88
N PHE A 262 -22.32 3.73 0.23
CA PHE A 262 -23.25 2.91 0.99
C PHE A 262 -24.47 2.43 0.17
N LEU A 263 -25.03 3.29 -0.70
CA LEU A 263 -26.12 2.91 -1.60
C LEU A 263 -25.65 1.89 -2.64
N PHE A 264 -24.45 2.03 -3.19
CA PHE A 264 -23.89 1.05 -4.14
C PHE A 264 -23.74 -0.32 -3.48
N ILE A 265 -23.17 -0.40 -2.28
CA ILE A 265 -23.06 -1.66 -1.52
C ILE A 265 -24.45 -2.28 -1.27
N CYS A 266 -25.44 -1.46 -0.90
CA CYS A 266 -26.81 -1.94 -0.70
C CYS A 266 -27.45 -2.47 -2.01
N ALA A 267 -27.17 -1.83 -3.14
CA ALA A 267 -27.64 -2.29 -4.45
C ALA A 267 -27.01 -3.63 -4.80
N ASP A 268 -25.70 -3.78 -4.63
CA ASP A 268 -24.95 -5.02 -4.89
C ASP A 268 -25.44 -6.17 -3.99
N TYR A 269 -25.73 -5.88 -2.72
CA TYR A 269 -26.35 -6.85 -1.82
C TYR A 269 -27.72 -7.33 -2.33
N CYS A 270 -28.60 -6.41 -2.74
CA CYS A 270 -29.91 -6.76 -3.29
C CYS A 270 -29.79 -7.54 -4.61
N HIS A 271 -28.83 -7.17 -5.46
CA HIS A 271 -28.52 -7.85 -6.70
C HIS A 271 -28.13 -9.31 -6.45
N ARG A 272 -27.17 -9.55 -5.55
CA ARG A 272 -26.69 -10.89 -5.17
C ARG A 272 -27.78 -11.79 -4.60
N LEU A 273 -28.83 -11.23 -4.00
CA LEU A 273 -29.98 -11.95 -3.47
C LEU A 273 -31.17 -12.05 -4.44
N ASP A 274 -31.00 -11.66 -5.71
CA ASP A 274 -32.05 -11.63 -6.73
C ASP A 274 -33.28 -10.77 -6.33
N GLN A 275 -33.06 -9.70 -5.55
CA GLN A 275 -34.11 -8.80 -5.07
C GLN A 275 -34.34 -7.62 -6.01
N GLU A 276 -34.63 -7.90 -7.28
CA GLU A 276 -34.67 -6.91 -8.37
C GLU A 276 -35.48 -5.63 -8.07
N ASN A 277 -36.61 -5.76 -7.36
CA ASN A 277 -37.46 -4.60 -7.04
C ASN A 277 -36.79 -3.65 -6.04
N LYS A 278 -36.05 -4.21 -5.07
CA LYS A 278 -35.31 -3.45 -4.07
C LYS A 278 -34.09 -2.79 -4.71
N GLU A 279 -33.32 -3.56 -5.48
CA GLU A 279 -32.19 -3.07 -6.28
C GLU A 279 -32.60 -1.89 -7.18
N LYS A 280 -33.67 -2.03 -7.97
CA LYS A 280 -34.20 -0.94 -8.82
C LYS A 280 -34.56 0.31 -8.00
N SER A 281 -35.11 0.13 -6.80
CA SER A 281 -35.46 1.26 -5.93
C SER A 281 -34.22 1.98 -5.42
N ILE A 282 -33.15 1.25 -5.09
CA ILE A 282 -31.86 1.82 -4.68
C ILE A 282 -31.19 2.55 -5.87
N HIS A 283 -31.19 1.97 -7.07
CA HIS A 283 -30.64 2.65 -8.25
C HIS A 283 -31.35 3.96 -8.60
N ILE A 284 -32.66 4.07 -8.33
CA ILE A 284 -33.37 5.35 -8.46
C ILE A 284 -32.79 6.39 -7.47
N LEU A 285 -32.50 5.99 -6.23
CA LEU A 285 -31.85 6.88 -5.25
C LEU A 285 -30.46 7.30 -5.73
N ILE A 286 -29.64 6.37 -6.20
CA ILE A 286 -28.30 6.65 -6.74
C ILE A 286 -28.39 7.66 -7.90
N HIS A 287 -29.27 7.43 -8.86
CA HIS A 287 -29.43 8.33 -10.01
C HIS A 287 -29.85 9.76 -9.59
N GLN A 288 -30.72 9.89 -8.59
CA GLN A 288 -31.13 11.21 -8.06
C GLN A 288 -29.98 12.00 -7.43
N ARG A 289 -28.90 11.32 -7.06
CA ARG A 289 -27.75 11.89 -6.34
C ARG A 289 -26.53 12.15 -7.22
N SER A 290 -26.51 11.59 -8.43
CA SER A 290 -25.43 11.76 -9.43
C SER A 290 -24.94 13.19 -9.68
N ASN A 291 -25.77 14.21 -9.45
CA ASN A 291 -25.42 15.63 -9.64
C ASN A 291 -25.04 16.35 -8.34
N LYS A 292 -25.02 15.67 -7.20
CA LYS A 292 -24.63 16.27 -5.91
C LYS A 292 -23.11 16.29 -5.79
N GLU A 293 -22.60 17.29 -5.09
CA GLU A 293 -21.17 17.44 -4.81
C GLU A 293 -20.75 16.45 -3.73
N LEU A 294 -19.77 15.58 -4.05
CA LEU A 294 -19.35 14.43 -3.22
C LEU A 294 -18.88 14.83 -1.82
N LEU A 295 -18.13 15.92 -1.71
CA LEU A 295 -17.60 16.41 -0.43
C LEU A 295 -18.61 17.23 0.38
N HIS A 296 -19.85 17.40 -0.12
CA HIS A 296 -20.87 18.11 0.63
C HIS A 296 -21.28 17.30 1.87
N PRO A 297 -21.43 17.92 3.05
CA PRO A 297 -21.89 17.23 4.24
C PRO A 297 -23.23 16.52 4.02
N PHE A 298 -23.32 15.25 4.44
CA PHE A 298 -24.54 14.47 4.39
C PHE A 298 -25.49 14.86 5.51
N ASN A 299 -26.78 14.90 5.21
CA ASN A 299 -27.82 15.23 6.17
C ASN A 299 -28.47 13.93 6.68
N SER A 300 -28.33 13.65 7.97
CA SER A 300 -28.97 12.48 8.62
C SER A 300 -30.50 12.47 8.56
N ASN A 301 -31.14 13.59 8.19
CA ASN A 301 -32.58 13.68 7.94
C ASN A 301 -32.94 13.61 6.45
N ASP A 302 -32.00 13.29 5.56
CA ASP A 302 -32.25 13.16 4.12
C ASP A 302 -33.40 12.16 3.86
N PRO A 303 -34.44 12.54 3.10
CA PRO A 303 -35.55 11.65 2.76
C PRO A 303 -35.11 10.32 2.10
N ALA A 304 -34.01 10.32 1.35
CA ALA A 304 -33.46 9.13 0.72
C ALA A 304 -33.06 8.07 1.75
N LEU A 305 -32.55 8.49 2.91
CA LEU A 305 -32.19 7.58 4.00
C LEU A 305 -33.42 6.83 4.54
N LYS A 306 -34.55 7.53 4.66
CA LYS A 306 -35.81 6.91 5.11
C LYS A 306 -36.33 5.89 4.08
N ILE A 307 -36.20 6.20 2.80
CA ILE A 307 -36.58 5.28 1.71
C ILE A 307 -35.69 4.03 1.77
N LEU A 308 -34.38 4.21 1.96
CA LEU A 308 -33.44 3.10 2.08
C LEU A 308 -33.78 2.19 3.26
N LEU A 309 -34.06 2.76 4.43
CA LEU A 309 -34.48 2.00 5.61
C LEU A 309 -35.73 1.15 5.35
N GLN A 310 -36.73 1.69 4.63
CA GLN A 310 -37.94 0.94 4.25
C GLN A 310 -37.66 -0.22 3.30
N ILE A 311 -36.61 -0.15 2.48
CA ILE A 311 -36.22 -1.24 1.57
C ILE A 311 -35.66 -2.43 2.38
N PHE A 312 -35.00 -2.16 3.50
CA PHE A 312 -34.38 -3.16 4.39
C PHE A 312 -35.23 -3.48 5.64
N GLU A 313 -36.42 -2.90 5.78
CA GLU A 313 -37.41 -3.28 6.80
C GLU A 313 -37.97 -4.69 6.59
#